data_AF-A0A4Q3A397-F1
#
_entry.id   AF-A0A4Q3A397-F1
#
_cell.length_a   1.000
_cell.length_b   1.000
_cell.length_c   1.000
_cell.angle_alpha   90.00
_cell.angle_beta   90.00
_cell.angle_gamma   90.00
#
_symmetry.space_group_name_H-M   'P 1'
#
loop_
_entity.id
_entity.type
_entity.pdbx_description
1 polymer ?
#
loop_
_entity_poly.entity_id
_entity_poly.type
_entity_poly.pdbx_seq_one_letter_code
_entity_poly.pdbx_strand_id
1 'polypeptide(L)'
;MTNVYKWLWPGAGIITDSCTVRMTRVDDRISELARKRNLIQDKFRRFVSSQCKSYICENLRMGLDSVALVLFIENEFGFRMLDSEAEATHTVGDMQALVWRYIGNRGIMTEEEMKLKLRDIISSQLAIALEDISAEKSFVRDFGIS
;
A
#
# COMPACT_ATOMS: atom_id res chain seq x y z
N MET A 1 -22.09 37.24 22.64
CA MET A 1 -20.88 36.59 22.10
C MET A 1 -21.08 36.52 20.58
N THR A 2 -20.70 37.55 19.82
CA THR A 2 -19.40 37.73 19.09
C THR A 2 -19.18 36.65 18.02
N ASN A 3 -18.92 36.88 16.73
CA ASN A 3 -18.68 38.04 15.86
C ASN A 3 -18.77 37.50 14.38
N VAL A 4 -19.44 38.17 13.42
CA VAL A 4 -18.86 38.98 12.31
C VAL A 4 -18.08 38.13 11.28
N TYR A 5 -18.47 38.04 9.99
CA TYR A 5 -18.39 39.12 9.01
C TYR A 5 -19.61 39.26 8.08
N LYS A 6 -20.22 40.44 8.22
CA LYS A 6 -21.06 41.14 7.28
C LYS A 6 -20.14 42.11 6.53
N TRP A 7 -19.93 41.93 5.23
CA TRP A 7 -19.46 43.01 4.37
C TRP A 7 -20.52 43.26 3.31
N LEU A 8 -21.10 44.46 3.42
CA LEU A 8 -22.09 45.04 2.54
C LEU A 8 -21.42 45.49 1.23
N TRP A 9 -21.98 45.07 0.10
CA TRP A 9 -22.02 45.87 -1.13
C TRP A 9 -23.50 46.12 -1.45
N PRO A 10 -23.99 47.37 -1.40
CA PRO A 10 -25.35 47.69 -1.85
C PRO A 10 -25.28 47.97 -3.35
N GLY A 11 -25.54 46.95 -4.16
CA GLY A 11 -25.60 47.10 -5.62
C GLY A 11 -24.92 45.97 -6.36
N ALA A 12 -25.50 44.79 -6.34
CA ALA A 12 -25.23 43.79 -7.36
C ALA A 12 -26.53 43.04 -7.61
N GLY A 13 -27.05 43.20 -8.83
CA GLY A 13 -28.23 42.50 -9.29
C GLY A 13 -28.08 41.00 -9.12
N ILE A 14 -29.23 40.34 -9.12
CA ILE A 14 -29.37 38.88 -9.17
C ILE A 14 -28.54 38.38 -10.36
N ILE A 15 -27.35 37.84 -10.09
CA ILE A 15 -26.63 36.96 -11.01
C ILE A 15 -26.77 35.56 -10.41
N THR A 16 -27.96 34.99 -10.55
CA THR A 16 -28.09 33.53 -10.55
C THR A 16 -27.64 33.03 -11.92
N ASP A 17 -26.97 31.88 -11.94
CA ASP A 17 -26.77 31.02 -13.13
C ASP A 17 -25.45 31.08 -13.93
N SER A 18 -24.30 31.39 -13.32
CA SER A 18 -23.02 31.00 -13.99
C SER A 18 -21.89 30.47 -13.11
N CYS A 19 -21.89 30.69 -11.79
CA CYS A 19 -20.81 30.20 -10.93
C CYS A 19 -20.96 28.73 -10.50
N THR A 20 -22.19 28.23 -10.30
CA THR A 20 -22.42 26.87 -9.78
C THR A 20 -22.08 25.77 -10.79
N VAL A 21 -22.21 26.05 -12.10
CA VAL A 21 -21.89 25.09 -13.18
C VAL A 21 -20.38 24.97 -13.43
N ARG A 22 -19.58 25.96 -13.02
CA ARG A 22 -18.11 25.90 -13.18
C ARG A 22 -17.41 25.03 -12.13
N MET A 23 -17.97 24.86 -10.94
CA MET A 23 -17.34 24.05 -9.87
C MET A 23 -17.49 22.55 -10.12
N THR A 24 -18.67 22.07 -10.56
CA THR A 24 -18.87 20.63 -10.85
C THR A 24 -17.96 20.08 -11.94
N ARG A 25 -17.66 20.88 -12.98
CA ARG A 25 -16.73 20.50 -14.05
C ARG A 25 -15.26 20.40 -13.65
N VAL A 26 -14.85 21.09 -12.59
CA VAL A 26 -13.47 21.04 -12.08
C VAL A 26 -13.29 19.79 -11.21
N ASP A 27 -14.28 19.47 -10.38
CA ASP A 27 -14.29 18.27 -9.54
C ASP A 27 -14.32 16.97 -10.37
N ASP A 28 -15.06 16.95 -11.49
CA ASP A 28 -15.08 15.81 -12.41
C ASP A 28 -13.71 15.57 -13.06
N ARG A 29 -13.01 16.64 -13.48
CA ARG A 29 -11.67 16.53 -14.07
C ARG A 29 -10.60 16.15 -13.04
N ILE A 30 -10.71 16.63 -11.81
CA ILE A 30 -9.80 16.24 -10.72
C ILE A 30 -10.00 14.75 -10.39
N SER A 31 -11.25 14.29 -10.33
CA SER A 31 -11.59 12.87 -10.10
C SER A 31 -11.10 11.97 -11.23
N GLU A 32 -11.22 12.41 -12.49
CA GLU A 32 -10.71 11.68 -13.65
C GLU A 32 -9.18 11.64 -13.70
N LEU A 33 -8.51 12.73 -13.32
CA LEU A 33 -7.05 12.78 -13.21
C LEU A 33 -6.55 11.90 -12.06
N ALA A 34 -7.25 11.85 -10.92
CA ALA A 34 -6.93 10.94 -9.82
C ALA A 34 -7.07 9.47 -10.24
N ARG A 35 -8.12 9.11 -10.99
CA ARG A 35 -8.27 7.77 -11.58
C ARG A 35 -7.15 7.44 -12.57
N LYS A 36 -6.80 8.36 -13.46
CA LYS A 36 -5.71 8.17 -14.44
C LYS A 36 -4.35 8.03 -13.74
N ARG A 37 -4.10 8.82 -12.69
CA ARG A 37 -2.88 8.69 -11.87
C ARG A 37 -2.80 7.32 -11.21
N ASN A 38 -3.90 6.84 -10.61
CA ASN A 38 -3.94 5.53 -9.99
C ASN A 38 -3.76 4.41 -11.02
N LEU A 39 -4.37 4.52 -12.21
CA LEU A 39 -4.22 3.55 -13.29
C LEU A 39 -2.77 3.48 -13.82
N ILE A 40 -2.09 4.63 -13.91
CA ILE A 40 -0.68 4.71 -14.32
C ILE A 40 0.23 4.15 -13.23
N GLN A 41 -0.03 4.47 -11.96
CA GLN A 41 0.70 3.86 -10.84
C GLN A 41 0.50 2.35 -10.79
N ASP A 42 -0.72 1.85 -11.02
CA ASP A 42 -1.00 0.41 -11.08
C ASP A 42 -0.32 -0.27 -12.26
N LYS A 43 -0.32 0.35 -13.44
CA LYS A 43 0.39 -0.19 -14.62
C LYS A 43 1.89 -0.20 -14.40
N PHE A 44 2.46 0.86 -13.83
CA PHE A 44 3.88 0.92 -13.52
C PHE A 44 4.25 -0.10 -12.44
N ARG A 45 3.44 -0.26 -11.41
CA ARG A 45 3.61 -1.29 -10.37
C ARG A 45 3.53 -2.71 -10.95
N ARG A 46 2.58 -2.98 -11.85
CA ARG A 46 2.50 -4.27 -12.56
C ARG A 46 3.69 -4.49 -13.48
N PHE A 47 4.20 -3.46 -14.13
CA PHE A 47 5.37 -3.54 -14.99
C PHE A 47 6.64 -3.83 -14.17
N VAL A 48 6.87 -3.10 -13.08
CA VAL A 48 7.99 -3.33 -12.15
C VAL A 48 7.85 -4.71 -11.48
N SER A 49 6.66 -5.08 -10.99
CA SER A 49 6.39 -6.40 -10.42
C SER A 49 6.62 -7.52 -11.45
N SER A 50 6.23 -7.32 -12.71
CA SER A 50 6.49 -8.29 -13.80
C SER A 50 7.97 -8.45 -14.13
N GLN A 51 8.74 -7.35 -14.14
CA GLN A 51 10.17 -7.38 -14.45
C GLN A 51 10.99 -7.90 -13.26
N CYS A 52 10.63 -7.53 -12.03
CA CYS A 52 11.28 -8.02 -10.80
C CYS A 52 10.94 -9.49 -10.51
N LYS A 53 9.72 -9.96 -10.84
CA LYS A 53 9.37 -11.39 -10.70
C LYS A 53 10.29 -12.28 -11.53
N SER A 54 10.62 -11.90 -12.77
CA SER A 54 11.55 -12.70 -13.59
C SER A 54 12.95 -12.74 -12.98
N TYR A 55 13.51 -11.59 -12.60
CA TYR A 55 14.88 -11.50 -12.11
C TYR A 55 15.11 -12.12 -10.73
N ILE A 56 14.10 -12.10 -9.87
CA ILE A 56 14.21 -12.59 -8.49
C ILE A 56 13.73 -14.05 -8.41
N CYS A 57 12.69 -14.47 -9.13
CA CYS A 57 12.21 -15.86 -9.12
C CYS A 57 13.13 -16.84 -9.88
N GLU A 58 13.88 -16.41 -10.91
CA GLU A 58 14.84 -17.30 -11.57
C GLU A 58 16.11 -17.56 -10.73
N ASN A 59 16.45 -16.66 -9.80
CA ASN A 59 17.65 -16.79 -8.95
C ASN A 59 17.38 -17.40 -7.55
N LEU A 60 16.16 -17.36 -7.04
CA LEU A 60 15.83 -17.83 -5.67
C LEU A 60 15.39 -19.29 -5.57
N ARG A 61 15.68 -20.11 -6.58
CA ARG A 61 15.54 -21.57 -6.47
C ARG A 61 16.55 -22.21 -5.50
N MET A 62 17.40 -21.40 -4.85
CA MET A 62 18.33 -21.80 -3.81
C MET A 62 17.99 -21.03 -2.53
N GLY A 63 17.55 -21.75 -1.48
CA GLY A 63 17.45 -21.29 -0.08
C GLY A 63 16.75 -19.96 0.15
N LEU A 64 15.51 -19.97 0.64
CA LEU A 64 14.85 -18.73 1.02
C LEU A 64 15.55 -18.10 2.23
N ASP A 65 16.35 -17.07 1.98
CA ASP A 65 16.96 -16.24 3.01
C ASP A 65 15.91 -15.23 3.54
N SER A 66 15.97 -14.96 4.84
CA SER A 66 15.25 -13.86 5.50
C SER A 66 15.35 -12.54 4.73
N VAL A 67 16.52 -12.26 4.15
CA VAL A 67 16.78 -11.06 3.35
C VAL A 67 15.92 -11.03 2.08
N ALA A 68 15.76 -12.17 1.40
CA ALA A 68 14.99 -12.25 0.17
C ALA A 68 13.50 -11.99 0.42
N LEU A 69 12.95 -12.53 1.51
CA LEU A 69 11.56 -12.28 1.91
C LEU A 69 11.32 -10.80 2.19
N VAL A 70 12.21 -10.15 2.94
CA VAL A 70 12.13 -8.72 3.25
C VAL A 70 12.13 -7.88 1.98
N LEU A 71 13.08 -8.11 1.07
CA LEU A 71 13.16 -7.39 -0.21
C LEU A 71 11.90 -7.54 -1.06
N PHE A 72 11.29 -8.73 -1.08
CA PHE A 72 10.03 -8.95 -1.78
C PHE A 72 8.89 -8.14 -1.17
N ILE A 73 8.77 -8.13 0.16
CA ILE A 73 7.74 -7.38 0.86
C ILE A 73 7.92 -5.87 0.61
N GLU A 74 9.14 -5.35 0.75
CA GLU A 74 9.47 -3.95 0.45
C GLU A 74 9.04 -3.54 -0.96
N ASN A 75 9.43 -4.34 -1.96
CA ASN A 75 9.11 -4.07 -3.35
C ASN A 75 7.59 -4.18 -3.61
N GLU A 76 6.95 -5.19 -3.05
CA GLU A 76 5.53 -5.45 -3.29
C GLU A 76 4.65 -4.38 -2.63
N PHE A 77 4.99 -3.88 -1.44
CA PHE A 77 4.23 -2.84 -0.73
C PHE A 77 4.74 -1.42 -1.00
N GLY A 78 5.91 -1.25 -1.61
CA GLY A 78 6.46 0.05 -1.99
C GLY A 78 6.95 0.87 -0.79
N PHE A 79 7.65 0.23 0.14
CA PHE A 79 8.33 0.87 1.27
C PHE A 79 9.75 0.31 1.45
N ARG A 80 10.54 0.92 2.33
CA ARG A 80 11.83 0.37 2.77
C ARG A 80 11.77 0.13 4.27
N MET A 81 12.18 -1.05 4.68
CA MET A 81 12.36 -1.48 6.05
C MET A 81 13.78 -1.14 6.48
N LEU A 82 13.95 -0.75 7.74
CA LEU A 82 15.30 -0.62 8.29
C LEU A 82 15.77 -2.00 8.77
N ASP A 83 17.08 -2.26 8.67
CA ASP A 83 17.68 -3.53 9.11
C ASP A 83 17.30 -3.85 10.57
N SER A 84 17.31 -2.84 11.45
CA SER A 84 16.89 -3.01 12.86
C SER A 84 15.42 -3.42 13.04
N GLU A 85 14.55 -3.05 12.10
CA GLU A 85 13.14 -3.44 12.15
C GLU A 85 12.93 -4.85 11.58
N ALA A 86 13.71 -5.21 10.54
CA ALA A 86 13.74 -6.56 10.01
C ALA A 86 14.27 -7.54 11.08
N GLU A 87 15.34 -7.19 11.77
CA GLU A 87 15.90 -7.97 12.89
C GLU A 87 14.90 -8.16 14.04
N ALA A 88 14.08 -7.14 14.33
CA ALA A 88 13.05 -7.22 15.37
C ALA A 88 11.81 -8.04 14.95
N THR A 89 11.72 -8.43 13.68
CA THR A 89 10.56 -9.13 13.12
C THR A 89 10.78 -10.63 13.16
N HIS A 90 10.19 -11.31 14.14
CA HIS A 90 10.40 -12.75 14.35
C HIS A 90 9.23 -13.62 13.92
N THR A 91 8.02 -13.05 13.89
CA THR A 91 6.78 -13.74 13.54
C THR A 91 6.08 -13.11 12.35
N VAL A 92 5.15 -13.85 11.74
CA VAL A 92 4.30 -13.32 10.67
C VAL A 92 3.45 -12.15 11.18
N GLY A 93 3.00 -12.21 12.44
CA GLY A 93 2.25 -11.13 13.10
C GLY A 93 3.08 -9.87 13.26
N ASP A 94 4.35 -9.98 13.63
CA ASP A 94 5.27 -8.83 13.70
C ASP A 94 5.42 -8.18 12.33
N MET A 95 5.57 -9.00 11.28
CA MET A 95 5.67 -8.52 9.91
C MET A 95 4.37 -7.84 9.46
N GLN A 96 3.21 -8.41 9.77
CA GLN A 96 1.91 -7.81 9.49
C GLN A 96 1.77 -6.43 10.16
N ALA A 97 2.12 -6.34 11.44
CA ALA A 97 2.05 -5.09 12.19
C ALA A 97 3.00 -4.04 11.62
N LEU A 98 4.21 -4.43 11.24
CA LEU A 98 5.20 -3.56 10.63
C LEU A 98 4.72 -3.04 9.27
N VAL A 99 4.28 -3.93 8.38
CA VAL A 99 3.75 -3.54 7.06
C VAL A 99 2.54 -2.63 7.23
N TRP A 100 1.61 -2.97 8.14
CA TRP A 100 0.45 -2.14 8.45
C TRP A 100 0.83 -0.74 8.90
N ARG A 101 1.86 -0.59 9.73
CA ARG A 101 2.36 0.72 10.18
C ARG A 101 2.80 1.61 9.01
N TYR A 102 3.37 1.02 7.96
CA TYR A 102 3.82 1.75 6.76
C TYR A 102 2.67 2.12 5.82
N ILE A 103 1.69 1.22 5.65
CA ILE A 103 0.64 1.39 4.63
C ILE A 103 -0.68 1.93 5.19
N GLY A 104 -1.03 1.61 6.44
CA GLY A 104 -2.30 1.95 7.08
C GLY A 104 -2.49 3.47 7.15
N ASN A 105 -1.40 4.20 7.41
CA ASN A 105 -1.38 5.65 7.42
C ASN A 105 -1.57 6.28 6.03
N ARG A 106 -1.46 5.51 4.94
CA ARG A 106 -1.64 5.99 3.57
C ARG A 106 -3.06 5.77 3.03
N GLY A 107 -3.89 4.97 3.71
CA GLY A 107 -5.26 4.67 3.28
C GLY A 107 -5.34 3.96 1.91
N ILE A 108 -4.29 3.26 1.50
CA ILE A 108 -4.19 2.63 0.17
C ILE A 108 -4.94 1.29 0.12
N MET A 109 -4.98 0.55 1.24
CA MET A 109 -5.67 -0.74 1.35
C MET A 109 -6.13 -1.00 2.79
N THR A 110 -7.06 -1.93 2.96
CA THR A 110 -7.55 -2.37 4.27
C THR A 110 -6.58 -3.35 4.96
N GLU A 111 -6.73 -3.53 6.26
CA GLU A 111 -5.88 -4.43 7.05
C GLU A 111 -6.00 -5.88 6.59
N GLU A 112 -7.21 -6.32 6.27
CA GLU A 112 -7.48 -7.68 5.80
C GLU A 112 -6.92 -7.94 4.41
N GLU A 113 -7.03 -6.97 3.49
CA GLU A 113 -6.39 -7.05 2.17
C GLU A 113 -4.86 -7.13 2.29
N MET A 114 -4.27 -6.38 3.22
CA MET A 114 -2.82 -6.45 3.49
C MET A 114 -2.43 -7.82 4.01
N LYS A 115 -3.16 -8.37 4.99
CA LYS A 115 -2.87 -9.68 5.57
C LYS A 115 -2.94 -10.78 4.52
N LEU A 116 -3.98 -10.78 3.68
CA LEU A 116 -4.13 -11.73 2.59
C LEU A 116 -2.97 -11.63 1.59
N LYS A 117 -2.61 -10.41 1.20
CA LYS A 117 -1.53 -10.17 0.26
C LYS A 117 -0.17 -10.59 0.83
N LEU A 118 0.10 -10.30 2.10
CA LEU A 118 1.33 -10.72 2.75
C LEU A 118 1.41 -12.25 2.87
N ARG A 119 0.30 -12.91 3.22
CA ARG A 119 0.22 -14.38 3.25
C ARG A 119 0.48 -14.97 1.86
N ASP A 120 -0.04 -14.37 0.80
CA ASP A 120 0.20 -14.80 -0.58
C ASP A 120 1.69 -14.71 -0.96
N ILE A 121 2.38 -13.64 -0.55
CA ILE A 121 3.84 -13.50 -0.73
C ILE A 121 4.56 -14.62 0.03
N ILE A 122 4.28 -14.77 1.33
CA ILE A 122 4.94 -15.77 2.19
C ILE A 122 4.69 -17.19 1.65
N SER A 123 3.46 -17.52 1.27
CA SER A 123 3.06 -18.79 0.67
C SER A 123 3.80 -19.06 -0.63
N SER A 124 3.85 -18.06 -1.51
CA SER A 124 4.54 -18.17 -2.80
C SER A 124 6.05 -18.35 -2.63
N GLN A 125 6.65 -17.69 -1.64
CA GLN A 125 8.09 -17.77 -1.40
C GLN A 125 8.49 -19.06 -0.69
N LEU A 126 7.75 -19.47 0.34
CA LEU A 126 8.08 -20.65 1.14
C LEU A 126 7.49 -21.96 0.59
N ALA A 127 6.64 -21.88 -0.44
CA ALA A 127 5.86 -23.02 -0.94
C ALA A 127 5.01 -23.71 0.15
N ILE A 128 4.47 -22.90 1.08
CA ILE A 128 3.62 -23.34 2.19
C ILE A 128 2.17 -22.98 1.89
N ALA A 129 1.22 -23.82 2.29
CA ALA A 129 -0.21 -23.54 2.13
C ALA A 129 -0.64 -22.29 2.92
N LEU A 130 -1.55 -21.50 2.36
CA LEU A 130 -2.06 -20.29 3.03
C LEU A 130 -2.69 -20.57 4.41
N GLU A 131 -3.28 -21.76 4.56
CA GLU A 131 -3.90 -22.23 5.82
C GLU A 131 -2.87 -22.42 6.93
N ASP A 132 -1.64 -22.77 6.57
CA ASP A 132 -0.55 -22.96 7.50
C ASP A 132 0.13 -21.63 7.88
N ILE A 133 -0.32 -20.48 7.38
CA ILE A 133 0.29 -19.18 7.69
C ILE A 133 -0.57 -18.44 8.71
N SER A 134 -0.22 -18.58 9.99
CA SER A 134 -0.84 -17.85 11.10
C SER A 134 0.10 -16.79 11.68
N ALA A 135 -0.46 -15.82 12.41
CA ALA A 135 0.28 -14.65 12.88
C ALA A 135 1.33 -15.01 13.94
N GLU A 136 1.06 -16.05 14.72
CA GLU A 136 1.91 -16.55 15.79
C GLU A 136 3.10 -17.38 15.29
N LYS A 137 3.13 -17.78 14.02
CA LYS A 137 4.25 -18.57 13.47
C LYS A 137 5.51 -17.73 13.34
N SER A 138 6.61 -18.30 13.78
CA SER A 138 7.96 -17.74 13.74
C SER A 138 8.67 -18.09 12.45
N PHE A 139 9.31 -17.09 11.83
CA PHE A 139 10.13 -17.29 10.63
C PHE A 139 11.29 -18.26 10.87
N VAL A 140 11.95 -18.16 12.02
CA VAL A 140 13.09 -19.02 12.35
C VAL A 140 12.65 -20.41 12.78
N ARG A 141 11.66 -20.52 13.67
CA ARG A 141 11.31 -21.81 14.29
C ARG A 141 10.37 -22.65 13.45
N ASP A 142 9.36 -22.03 12.83
CA ASP A 142 8.30 -22.75 12.11
C ASP A 142 8.60 -22.85 10.61
N PHE A 143 9.27 -21.83 10.04
CA PHE A 143 9.60 -21.79 8.63
C PHE A 143 11.08 -22.08 8.31
N GLY A 144 11.94 -22.16 9.34
CA GLY A 144 13.36 -22.52 9.17
C GLY A 144 14.18 -21.47 8.42
N ILE A 145 13.75 -20.21 8.42
CA ILE A 145 14.45 -19.11 7.77
C ILE A 145 15.54 -18.60 8.72
N SER A 146 16.79 -18.58 8.26
CA SER A 146 17.97 -18.11 9.02
C SER A 146 18.74 -17.05 8.28
#